data_AF-A0A9P7G4V8-F1
#
_entry.id   AF-A0A9P7G4V8-F1
#
_cell.length_a   1.000
_cell.length_b   1.000
_cell.length_c   1.000
_cell.angle_alpha   90.00
_cell.angle_beta   90.00
_cell.angle_gamma   90.00
#
_symmetry.space_group_name_H-M   'P 1'
#
loop_
_entity.id
_entity.type
_entity.pdbx_description
1 polymer ?
#
loop_
_entity_poly.entity_id
_entity_poly.type
_entity_poly.pdbx_seq_one_letter_code
_entity_poly.pdbx_strand_id
1 'polypeptide(L)'
;MPQSAITTSRSILMHTSLAYLSPELQTLDSILRDSFSGRLIVVPPRLRLPTEILLIIRQHLFPAITTSLYERSTQALARYESCIRRLLCPDCLSYNQEVYGPEIWGWEHFTGACCCRRKGSGQAEPPQLPEYGDFWNHNQINPAGHSWLELYLSFESKRLANCQRSFHSIWDLVGTVLSDHGCRLSDVPTASGHPTPRRHGHALPLRGMRISIDIPTSVSIVPAESLLEANDSLISAPTILHRADRDLGLSIAYEKGLQLWKEGPPPRRRFYSKGSLDPSTLRSQAMTFCTAITTVAVAALSLPLTFATLALTVLCFYSQSRALRIL
;
A
#
# COMPACT_ATOMS: atom_id res chain seq x y z
N MET A 1 35.28 -2.48 -2.22
CA MET A 1 34.23 -2.93 -3.17
C MET A 1 32.96 -2.16 -2.86
N PRO A 2 32.38 -1.39 -3.80
CA PRO A 2 31.12 -0.68 -3.57
C PRO A 2 29.99 -1.69 -3.36
N GLN A 3 29.28 -1.60 -2.23
CA GLN A 3 28.10 -2.43 -1.97
C GLN A 3 26.95 -1.94 -2.85
N SER A 4 26.51 -2.77 -3.80
CA SER A 4 25.28 -2.55 -4.55
C SER A 4 24.11 -2.43 -3.57
N ALA A 5 23.35 -1.36 -3.67
CA ALA A 5 22.20 -1.13 -2.80
C ALA A 5 21.14 -0.32 -3.52
N ILE A 6 19.88 -0.60 -3.18
CA ILE A 6 18.72 0.13 -3.68
C ILE A 6 18.19 1.02 -2.55
N THR A 7 17.92 2.27 -2.86
CA THR A 7 17.26 3.21 -1.96
C THR A 7 15.80 3.36 -2.36
N THR A 8 14.88 3.12 -1.44
CA THR A 8 13.45 3.35 -1.64
C THR A 8 12.84 4.01 -0.41
N SER A 9 11.62 4.53 -0.55
CA SER A 9 10.90 5.10 0.58
C SER A 9 10.25 4.00 1.43
N ARG A 10 10.13 4.26 2.75
CA ARG A 10 9.47 3.34 3.69
C ARG A 10 8.04 2.99 3.26
N SER A 11 7.27 4.00 2.83
CA SER A 11 5.88 3.80 2.42
C SER A 11 5.78 2.90 1.18
N ILE A 12 6.60 3.12 0.16
CA ILE A 12 6.65 2.28 -1.04
C ILE A 12 6.93 0.82 -0.63
N LEU A 13 7.99 0.61 0.16
CA LEU A 13 8.40 -0.73 0.57
C LEU A 13 7.31 -1.48 1.34
N MET A 14 6.59 -0.80 2.25
CA MET A 14 5.49 -1.42 3.00
C MET A 14 4.31 -1.78 2.08
N HIS A 15 3.91 -0.90 1.15
CA HIS A 15 2.81 -1.16 0.22
C HIS A 15 3.15 -2.27 -0.78
N THR A 16 4.36 -2.27 -1.34
CA THR A 16 4.80 -3.29 -2.31
C THR A 16 4.93 -4.65 -1.65
N SER A 17 5.38 -4.69 -0.39
CA SER A 17 5.49 -5.93 0.39
C SER A 17 4.10 -6.49 0.74
N LEU A 18 3.13 -5.62 1.08
CA LEU A 18 1.73 -6.02 1.24
C LEU A 18 1.10 -6.51 -0.07
N ALA A 19 1.36 -5.82 -1.19
CA ALA A 19 0.89 -6.22 -2.51
C ALA A 19 1.46 -7.58 -2.93
N TYR A 20 2.74 -7.85 -2.60
CA TYR A 20 3.38 -9.12 -2.87
C TYR A 20 2.67 -10.30 -2.19
N LEU A 21 2.13 -10.08 -0.99
CA LEU A 21 1.40 -11.09 -0.23
C LEU A 21 -0.11 -11.08 -0.47
N SER A 22 -0.60 -10.32 -1.45
CA SER A 22 -2.04 -10.33 -1.74
C SER A 22 -2.48 -11.71 -2.27
N PRO A 23 -3.72 -12.15 -1.96
CA PRO A 23 -4.23 -13.43 -2.45
C PRO A 23 -4.21 -13.56 -3.98
N GLU A 24 -4.46 -12.47 -4.69
CA GLU A 24 -4.46 -12.41 -6.14
C GLU A 24 -3.07 -12.72 -6.71
N LEU A 25 -2.04 -12.09 -6.15
CA LEU A 25 -0.66 -12.31 -6.59
C LEU A 25 -0.16 -13.69 -6.18
N GLN A 26 -0.46 -14.13 -4.95
CA GLN A 26 -0.08 -15.47 -4.48
C GLN A 26 -0.74 -16.58 -5.30
N THR A 27 -1.98 -16.38 -5.73
CA THR A 27 -2.69 -17.33 -6.61
C THR A 27 -2.00 -17.39 -7.98
N LEU A 28 -1.72 -16.23 -8.58
CA LEU A 28 -1.02 -16.15 -9.86
C LEU A 28 0.37 -16.80 -9.79
N ASP A 29 1.10 -16.56 -8.71
CA ASP A 29 2.43 -17.12 -8.46
C ASP A 29 2.39 -18.63 -8.26
N SER A 30 1.33 -19.14 -7.64
CA SER A 30 1.11 -20.58 -7.51
C SER A 30 0.82 -21.22 -8.87
N ILE A 31 -0.01 -20.59 -9.71
CA ILE A 31 -0.26 -21.05 -11.08
C ILE A 31 1.03 -21.06 -11.92
N LEU A 32 1.86 -20.01 -11.79
CA LEU A 32 3.16 -19.95 -12.45
C LEU A 32 4.06 -21.10 -11.99
N ARG A 33 4.23 -21.32 -10.69
CA ARG A 33 5.05 -22.40 -10.13
C ARG A 33 4.58 -23.79 -10.58
N ASP A 34 3.27 -24.02 -10.58
CA ASP A 34 2.69 -25.29 -11.01
C ASP A 34 2.87 -25.52 -12.51
N SER A 35 2.89 -24.45 -13.31
CA SER A 35 3.15 -24.51 -14.75
C SER A 35 4.59 -24.92 -15.07
N PHE A 36 5.57 -24.47 -14.28
CA PHE A 36 6.97 -24.87 -14.45
C PHE A 36 7.27 -26.27 -13.92
N SER A 37 6.58 -26.71 -12.88
CA SER A 37 6.90 -27.96 -12.19
C SER A 37 6.51 -29.22 -12.97
N GLY A 38 5.77 -29.10 -14.09
CA GLY A 38 5.28 -30.23 -14.87
C GLY A 38 4.33 -31.19 -14.13
N ARG A 39 4.01 -30.91 -12.85
CA ARG A 39 3.27 -31.81 -11.93
C ARG A 39 1.76 -31.83 -12.15
N LEU A 40 1.20 -30.86 -12.86
CA LEU A 40 -0.23 -30.85 -13.19
C LEU A 40 -0.49 -31.79 -14.38
N ILE A 41 -0.50 -33.10 -14.12
CA ILE A 41 -0.78 -34.16 -15.11
C ILE A 41 -2.30 -34.26 -15.41
N VAL A 42 -3.17 -33.66 -14.59
CA VAL A 42 -4.62 -33.94 -14.59
C VAL A 42 -5.48 -32.91 -15.34
N VAL A 43 -5.00 -31.68 -15.56
CA VAL A 43 -5.78 -30.67 -16.30
C VAL A 43 -5.43 -30.72 -17.78
N PRO A 44 -6.42 -30.86 -18.70
CA PRO A 44 -6.17 -30.87 -20.14
C PRO A 44 -5.32 -29.68 -20.57
N PRO A 45 -4.26 -29.88 -21.36
CA PRO A 45 -3.32 -28.83 -21.75
C PRO A 45 -3.95 -27.68 -22.55
N ARG A 46 -5.19 -27.84 -23.03
CA ARG A 46 -5.90 -26.85 -23.87
C ARG A 46 -6.49 -25.66 -23.12
N LEU A 47 -6.45 -25.64 -21.79
CA LEU A 47 -7.03 -24.55 -20.98
C LEU A 47 -5.98 -23.71 -20.23
N ARG A 48 -4.68 -23.90 -20.49
CA ARG A 48 -3.64 -23.11 -19.84
C ARG A 48 -3.23 -21.92 -20.68
N LEU A 49 -3.13 -20.77 -20.03
CA LEU A 49 -2.51 -19.59 -20.63
C LEU A 49 -1.01 -19.83 -20.78
N PRO A 50 -0.39 -19.37 -21.89
CA PRO A 50 1.06 -19.36 -22.02
C PRO A 50 1.74 -18.59 -20.88
N THR A 51 2.93 -19.03 -20.45
CA THR A 51 3.68 -18.41 -19.35
C THR A 51 3.95 -16.93 -19.60
N GLU A 52 4.19 -16.54 -20.85
CA GLU A 52 4.43 -15.16 -21.26
C GLU A 52 3.22 -14.28 -20.92
N ILE A 53 2.01 -14.79 -21.14
CA ILE A 53 0.76 -14.09 -20.82
C ILE A 53 0.60 -13.98 -19.30
N LEU A 54 0.90 -15.04 -18.55
CA LEU A 54 0.85 -14.99 -17.07
C LEU A 54 1.84 -13.98 -16.49
N LEU A 55 3.04 -13.87 -17.06
CA LEU A 55 4.04 -12.87 -16.65
C LEU A 55 3.59 -11.44 -16.98
N ILE A 56 2.97 -11.22 -18.14
CA ILE A 56 2.37 -9.91 -18.49
C ILE A 56 1.25 -9.56 -17.51
N ILE A 57 0.35 -10.52 -17.21
CA ILE A 57 -0.70 -10.33 -16.21
C ILE A 57 -0.08 -9.96 -14.87
N ARG A 58 0.95 -10.67 -14.41
CA ARG A 58 1.65 -10.38 -13.16
C ARG A 58 2.22 -8.96 -13.15
N GLN A 59 2.88 -8.56 -14.24
CA GLN A 59 3.49 -7.24 -14.40
C GLN A 59 2.46 -6.10 -14.29
N HIS A 60 1.22 -6.31 -14.75
CA HIS A 60 0.15 -5.32 -14.62
C HIS A 60 -0.60 -5.40 -13.29
N LEU A 61 -0.79 -6.61 -12.78
CA LEU A 61 -1.52 -6.88 -11.55
C LEU A 61 -0.81 -6.28 -10.33
N PHE A 62 0.52 -6.44 -10.25
CA PHE A 62 1.28 -6.00 -9.09
C PHE A 62 1.23 -4.46 -8.86
N PRO A 63 1.49 -3.60 -9.86
CA PRO A 63 1.31 -2.15 -9.72
C PRO A 63 -0.14 -1.74 -9.44
N ALA A 64 -1.12 -2.46 -10.01
CA ALA A 64 -2.54 -2.17 -9.77
C ALA A 64 -2.93 -2.41 -8.31
N ILE A 65 -2.52 -3.54 -7.72
CA ILE A 65 -2.74 -3.84 -6.30
C ILE A 65 -2.02 -2.82 -5.42
N THR A 66 -0.76 -2.53 -5.73
CA THR A 66 0.08 -1.58 -5.01
C THR A 66 -0.54 -0.17 -5.01
N THR A 67 -1.10 0.26 -6.14
CA THR A 67 -1.83 1.54 -6.28
C THR A 67 -3.12 1.53 -5.47
N SER A 68 -3.91 0.45 -5.54
CA SER A 68 -5.15 0.30 -4.77
C SER A 68 -4.90 0.34 -3.24
N LEU A 69 -3.85 -0.34 -2.76
CA LEU A 69 -3.45 -0.27 -1.35
C LEU A 69 -3.05 1.14 -0.94
N TYR A 70 -2.31 1.84 -1.79
CA TYR A 70 -1.94 3.24 -1.56
C TYR A 70 -3.19 4.14 -1.48
N GLU A 71 -4.13 4.04 -2.41
CA GLU A 71 -5.40 4.79 -2.40
C GLU A 71 -6.25 4.49 -1.16
N ARG A 72 -6.30 3.22 -0.73
CA ARG A 72 -6.96 2.84 0.52
C ARG A 72 -6.30 3.47 1.73
N SER A 73 -4.96 3.50 1.78
CA SER A 73 -4.22 4.14 2.87
C SER A 73 -4.47 5.65 2.93
N THR A 74 -4.51 6.35 1.78
CA THR A 74 -4.80 7.79 1.75
C THR A 74 -6.23 8.09 2.18
N GLN A 75 -7.20 7.26 1.76
CA GLN A 75 -8.57 7.39 2.23
C GLN A 75 -8.70 7.11 3.74
N ALA A 76 -8.01 6.08 4.24
CA ALA A 76 -7.98 5.75 5.66
C ALA A 76 -7.38 6.88 6.49
N LEU A 77 -6.33 7.53 5.99
CA LEU A 77 -5.73 8.71 6.63
C LEU A 77 -6.73 9.87 6.71
N ALA A 78 -7.39 10.21 5.60
CA ALA A 78 -8.36 11.31 5.58
C ALA A 78 -9.51 11.07 6.58
N ARG A 79 -9.96 9.80 6.71
CA ARG A 79 -10.96 9.41 7.72
C ARG A 79 -10.40 9.56 9.12
N TYR A 80 -9.17 9.11 9.36
CA TYR A 80 -8.50 9.22 10.66
C TYR A 80 -8.34 10.68 11.09
N GLU A 81 -7.87 11.55 10.21
CA GLU A 81 -7.77 12.99 10.46
C GLU A 81 -9.14 13.63 10.76
N SER A 82 -10.17 13.24 10.01
CA SER A 82 -11.55 13.67 10.27
C SER A 82 -12.04 13.19 11.64
N CYS A 83 -11.70 11.97 12.05
CA CYS A 83 -11.98 11.48 13.40
C CYS A 83 -11.30 12.34 14.46
N ILE A 84 -10.00 12.64 14.32
CA ILE A 84 -9.29 13.52 15.27
C ILE A 84 -9.97 14.88 15.40
N ARG A 85 -10.31 15.53 14.28
CA ARG A 85 -11.02 16.82 14.30
C ARG A 85 -12.36 16.74 15.02
N ARG A 86 -13.09 15.63 14.88
CA ARG A 86 -14.37 15.38 15.57
C ARG A 86 -14.25 15.09 17.07
N LEU A 87 -13.05 14.76 17.56
CA LEU A 87 -12.79 14.60 19.00
C LEU A 87 -12.75 15.95 19.75
N LEU A 88 -12.59 17.05 19.02
CA LEU A 88 -12.57 18.41 19.56
C LEU A 88 -13.93 19.10 19.38
N CYS A 89 -14.34 19.90 20.36
CA CYS A 89 -15.45 20.83 20.17
C CYS A 89 -15.01 21.97 19.24
N PRO A 90 -15.96 22.74 18.66
CA PRO A 90 -15.63 23.82 17.72
C PRO A 90 -14.58 24.81 18.27
N ASP A 91 -14.69 25.18 19.54
CA ASP A 91 -13.76 26.13 20.17
C ASP A 91 -12.35 25.55 20.33
N CYS A 92 -12.24 24.31 20.82
CA CYS A 92 -10.95 23.63 20.92
C CYS A 92 -10.32 23.38 19.55
N LEU A 93 -11.13 23.09 18.53
CA LEU A 93 -10.66 22.92 17.16
C LEU A 93 -10.11 24.25 16.61
N SER A 94 -10.84 25.36 16.78
CA SER A 94 -10.38 26.70 16.37
C SER A 94 -9.08 27.06 17.06
N TYR A 95 -8.99 26.85 18.38
CA TYR A 95 -7.77 27.09 19.14
C TYR A 95 -6.57 26.30 18.60
N ASN A 96 -6.73 24.99 18.36
CA ASN A 96 -5.63 24.18 17.82
C ASN A 96 -5.22 24.62 16.42
N GLN A 97 -6.19 25.00 15.58
CA GLN A 97 -5.91 25.52 14.23
C GLN A 97 -5.19 26.87 14.26
N GLU A 98 -5.51 27.73 15.22
CA GLU A 98 -4.86 29.04 15.38
C GLU A 98 -3.45 28.93 15.95
N VAL A 99 -3.24 28.03 16.91
CA VAL A 99 -1.95 27.88 17.62
C VAL A 99 -0.96 27.02 16.86
N TYR A 100 -1.40 25.85 16.38
CA TYR A 100 -0.52 24.86 15.73
C TYR A 100 -0.67 24.83 14.20
N GLY A 101 -1.70 25.47 13.66
CA GLY A 101 -2.02 25.46 12.23
C GLY A 101 -3.03 24.39 11.82
N PRO A 102 -3.40 24.36 10.52
CA PRO A 102 -4.45 23.48 10.00
C PRO A 102 -4.04 22.00 9.92
N GLU A 103 -2.74 21.71 10.00
CA GLU A 103 -2.17 20.37 9.91
C GLU A 103 -2.17 19.69 11.29
N ILE A 104 -2.94 18.61 11.42
CA ILE A 104 -3.12 17.89 12.69
C ILE A 104 -1.81 17.30 13.20
N TRP A 105 -0.91 16.91 12.30
CA TRP A 105 0.36 16.28 12.63
C TRP A 105 1.33 17.22 13.36
N GLY A 106 1.09 18.54 13.29
CA GLY A 106 1.83 19.55 14.05
C GLY A 106 1.29 19.81 15.45
N TRP A 107 0.23 19.11 15.89
CA TRP A 107 -0.41 19.37 17.19
C TRP A 107 0.31 18.62 18.32
N GLU A 108 1.46 19.14 18.75
CA GLU A 108 2.38 18.51 19.72
C GLU A 108 1.73 18.18 21.09
N HIS A 109 0.66 18.87 21.46
CA HIS A 109 -0.02 18.73 22.76
C HIS A 109 -1.42 18.11 22.64
N PHE A 110 -1.75 17.48 21.52
CA PHE A 110 -3.02 16.79 21.38
C PHE A 110 -3.02 15.49 22.21
N THR A 111 -3.74 15.50 23.34
CA THR A 111 -3.87 14.35 24.24
C THR A 111 -5.14 13.52 24.02
N GLY A 112 -5.88 13.78 22.93
CA GLY A 112 -7.14 13.09 22.62
C GLY A 112 -8.37 14.00 22.70
N ALA A 113 -9.52 13.42 23.05
CA ALA A 113 -10.81 14.12 23.04
C ALA A 113 -10.88 15.28 24.05
N CYS A 114 -11.53 16.38 23.65
CA CYS A 114 -11.68 17.54 24.53
C CYS A 114 -12.64 17.26 25.70
N CYS A 115 -12.33 17.79 26.89
CA CYS A 115 -13.19 17.63 28.07
C CYS A 115 -14.39 18.59 28.10
N CYS A 116 -14.47 19.55 27.18
CA CYS A 116 -15.50 20.60 27.16
C CYS A 116 -16.93 20.03 27.04
N ARG A 117 -17.10 18.88 26.38
CA ARG A 117 -18.41 18.27 26.12
C ARG A 117 -19.11 17.74 27.37
N ARG A 118 -18.38 17.46 28.46
CA ARG A 118 -18.95 16.88 29.69
C ARG A 118 -19.61 17.89 30.63
N LYS A 119 -19.36 19.20 30.47
CA LYS A 119 -19.75 20.21 31.47
C LYS A 119 -21.11 20.88 31.23
N GLY A 120 -21.72 20.74 30.05
CA GLY A 120 -22.87 21.59 29.65
C GLY A 120 -24.22 20.90 29.44
N SER A 121 -24.26 19.58 29.27
CA SER A 121 -25.50 18.88 28.91
C SER A 121 -25.66 17.65 29.78
N GLY A 122 -26.60 17.69 30.72
CA GLY A 122 -27.05 16.49 31.43
C GLY A 122 -27.42 15.42 30.40
N GLN A 123 -26.70 14.29 30.41
CA GLN A 123 -27.03 13.07 29.67
C GLN A 123 -27.11 13.11 28.13
N ALA A 124 -26.25 13.87 27.45
CA ALA A 124 -25.96 13.52 26.06
C ALA A 124 -24.95 12.37 26.04
N GLU A 125 -25.40 11.15 25.72
CA GLU A 125 -24.53 10.00 25.46
C GLU A 125 -23.41 10.44 24.49
N PRO A 126 -22.13 10.13 24.77
CA PRO A 126 -21.05 10.45 23.85
C PRO A 126 -21.45 9.89 22.47
N PRO A 127 -21.36 10.69 21.38
CA PRO A 127 -21.72 10.18 20.08
C PRO A 127 -20.94 8.91 19.86
N GLN A 128 -21.67 7.80 19.73
CA GLN A 128 -21.09 6.51 19.44
C GLN A 128 -20.28 6.74 18.17
N LEU A 129 -18.95 6.73 18.31
CA LEU A 129 -18.08 6.76 17.16
C LEU A 129 -18.53 5.56 16.32
N PRO A 130 -18.75 5.75 15.00
CA PRO A 130 -19.18 4.65 14.16
C PRO A 130 -18.27 3.45 14.44
N GLU A 131 -18.86 2.27 14.56
CA GLU A 131 -18.33 0.94 14.97
C GLU A 131 -16.92 0.58 14.45
N TYR A 132 -16.41 1.33 13.47
CA TYR A 132 -14.98 1.45 13.16
C TYR A 132 -14.07 1.96 14.30
N GLY A 133 -14.63 2.44 15.41
CA GLY A 133 -13.91 2.99 16.55
C GLY A 133 -13.05 1.98 17.32
N ASP A 134 -13.40 0.69 17.26
CA ASP A 134 -12.65 -0.36 17.97
C ASP A 134 -11.23 -0.55 17.42
N PHE A 135 -10.96 -0.07 16.19
CA PHE A 135 -9.67 -0.22 15.53
C PHE A 135 -8.59 0.75 16.04
N TRP A 136 -8.97 1.87 16.65
CA TRP A 136 -8.04 2.93 17.00
C TRP A 136 -8.14 3.21 18.49
N ASN A 137 -7.44 2.42 19.29
CA ASN A 137 -7.27 2.73 20.70
C ASN A 137 -6.50 4.05 20.82
N HIS A 138 -7.22 5.16 21.07
CA HIS A 138 -6.67 6.51 20.97
C HIS A 138 -5.45 6.75 21.88
N ASN A 139 -5.29 5.94 22.91
CA ASN A 139 -4.15 5.99 23.82
C ASN A 139 -2.84 5.45 23.22
N GLN A 140 -2.91 4.73 22.10
CA GLN A 140 -1.73 4.22 21.36
C GLN A 140 -1.31 5.15 20.21
N ILE A 141 -2.02 6.25 20.02
CA ILE A 141 -1.74 7.22 18.96
C ILE A 141 -0.55 8.09 19.39
N ASN A 142 0.62 7.79 18.85
CA ASN A 142 1.75 8.71 18.91
C ASN A 142 1.66 9.68 17.71
N PRO A 143 1.59 11.01 17.92
CA PRO A 143 1.37 12.00 16.85
C PRO A 143 2.52 12.12 15.83
N ALA A 144 3.65 11.44 16.04
CA ALA A 144 4.69 11.31 15.02
C ALA A 144 4.14 10.52 13.82
N GLY A 145 3.60 11.22 12.82
CA GLY A 145 2.77 10.68 11.72
C GLY A 145 3.30 9.47 10.94
N HIS A 146 4.59 9.15 11.06
CA HIS A 146 5.16 7.90 10.53
C HIS A 146 4.64 6.64 11.22
N SER A 147 4.19 6.75 12.48
CA SER A 147 3.60 5.62 13.21
C SER A 147 2.21 5.25 12.68
N TRP A 148 1.46 6.19 12.09
CA TRP A 148 0.09 5.91 11.66
C TRP A 148 0.06 4.92 10.51
N LEU A 149 0.86 5.15 9.47
CA LEU A 149 0.87 4.28 8.29
C LEU A 149 1.37 2.88 8.69
N GLU A 150 2.40 2.81 9.53
CA GLU A 150 2.91 1.54 10.04
C GLU A 150 1.83 0.78 10.83
N LEU A 151 1.07 1.47 11.69
CA LEU A 151 -0.03 0.86 12.44
C LEU A 151 -1.18 0.41 11.53
N TYR A 152 -1.58 1.25 10.58
CA TYR A 152 -2.62 0.93 9.59
C TYR A 152 -2.26 -0.31 8.76
N LEU A 153 -1.04 -0.32 8.21
CA LEU A 153 -0.57 -1.43 7.37
C LEU A 153 -0.27 -2.70 8.20
N SER A 154 0.10 -2.57 9.48
CA SER A 154 0.20 -3.70 10.41
C SER A 154 -1.16 -4.33 10.72
N PHE A 155 -2.24 -3.54 10.64
CA PHE A 155 -3.59 -4.05 10.77
C PHE A 155 -4.06 -4.72 9.47
N GLU A 156 -3.85 -4.08 8.32
CA GLU A 156 -4.19 -4.68 7.02
C GLU A 156 -3.39 -5.97 6.77
N SER A 157 -2.13 -6.04 7.20
CA SER A 157 -1.33 -7.27 7.09
C SER A 157 -1.95 -8.43 7.86
N LYS A 158 -2.47 -8.19 9.08
CA LYS A 158 -3.19 -9.20 9.86
C LYS A 158 -4.45 -9.69 9.15
N ARG A 159 -5.19 -8.78 8.49
CA ARG A 159 -6.37 -9.14 7.70
C ARG A 159 -6.03 -10.00 6.49
N LEU A 160 -4.94 -9.69 5.80
CA LEU A 160 -4.49 -10.47 4.65
C LEU A 160 -3.90 -11.82 5.08
N ALA A 161 -3.21 -11.87 6.22
CA ALA A 161 -2.56 -13.07 6.73
C ALA A 161 -3.50 -14.09 7.38
N ASN A 162 -4.81 -14.00 7.11
CA ASN A 162 -5.93 -14.74 7.72
C ASN A 162 -5.85 -16.28 7.71
N CYS A 163 -4.71 -16.89 7.35
CA CYS A 163 -4.56 -18.34 7.34
C CYS A 163 -3.31 -18.94 8.01
N GLN A 164 -2.14 -18.30 8.15
CA GLN A 164 -0.95 -19.07 8.61
C GLN A 164 0.18 -18.34 9.35
N ARG A 165 0.29 -17.00 9.30
CA ARG A 165 1.41 -16.28 9.93
C ARG A 165 0.93 -15.01 10.63
N SER A 166 1.09 -14.93 11.94
CA SER A 166 0.78 -13.73 12.70
C SER A 166 1.95 -12.74 12.57
N PHE A 167 1.82 -11.75 11.71
CA PHE A 167 2.75 -10.60 11.71
C PHE A 167 2.35 -9.65 12.85
N HIS A 168 3.30 -9.34 13.73
CA HIS A 168 3.06 -8.39 14.82
C HIS A 168 3.16 -6.95 14.32
N SER A 169 4.07 -6.73 13.35
CA SER A 169 4.28 -5.46 12.68
C SER A 169 4.35 -5.62 11.15
N ILE A 170 4.08 -4.54 10.43
CA ILE A 170 4.34 -4.46 8.98
C ILE A 170 5.82 -4.68 8.64
N TRP A 171 6.74 -4.40 9.55
CA TRP A 171 8.18 -4.60 9.33
C TRP A 171 8.59 -6.07 9.35
N ASP A 172 7.90 -6.92 10.13
CA ASP A 172 8.10 -8.37 10.09
C ASP A 172 7.75 -8.93 8.71
N LEU A 173 6.65 -8.40 8.14
CA LEU A 173 6.19 -8.74 6.80
C LEU A 173 7.20 -8.27 5.75
N VAL A 174 7.64 -7.01 5.80
CA VAL A 174 8.67 -6.48 4.90
C VAL A 174 9.95 -7.31 4.98
N GLY A 175 10.41 -7.65 6.19
CA GLY A 175 11.60 -8.50 6.38
C GLY A 175 11.44 -9.89 5.76
N THR A 176 10.25 -10.48 5.87
CA THR A 176 9.94 -11.78 5.26
C THR A 176 9.99 -11.69 3.73
N VAL A 177 9.34 -10.68 3.13
CA VAL A 177 9.33 -10.48 1.68
C VAL A 177 10.72 -10.19 1.14
N LEU A 178 11.51 -9.36 1.83
CA LEU A 178 12.90 -9.11 1.43
C LEU A 178 13.74 -10.38 1.52
N SER A 179 13.54 -11.20 2.55
CA SER A 179 14.27 -12.48 2.72
C SER A 179 13.96 -13.47 1.59
N ASP A 180 12.70 -13.52 1.11
CA ASP A 180 12.31 -14.32 -0.05
C ASP A 180 13.05 -13.89 -1.34
N HIS A 181 13.50 -12.64 -1.40
CA HIS A 181 14.31 -12.08 -2.47
C HIS A 181 15.82 -12.04 -2.17
N GLY A 182 16.29 -12.70 -1.10
CA GLY A 182 17.72 -12.70 -0.71
C GLY A 182 18.24 -11.32 -0.26
N CYS A 183 17.33 -10.44 0.15
CA CYS A 183 17.61 -9.07 0.56
C CYS A 183 17.41 -8.89 2.07
N ARG A 184 18.13 -7.94 2.65
CA ARG A 184 17.95 -7.46 4.03
C ARG A 184 17.78 -5.96 4.06
N LEU A 185 17.05 -5.51 5.08
CA LEU A 185 16.91 -4.11 5.40
C LEU A 185 18.15 -3.64 6.18
N SER A 186 18.79 -2.58 5.69
CA SER A 186 19.86 -1.87 6.39
C SER A 186 19.41 -0.43 6.67
N ASP A 187 19.55 0.01 7.91
CA ASP A 187 19.38 1.42 8.24
C ASP A 187 20.47 2.23 7.54
N VAL A 188 20.10 3.28 6.79
CA VAL A 188 21.07 4.20 6.19
C VAL A 188 21.81 4.89 7.33
N PRO A 189 23.13 4.68 7.51
CA PRO A 189 23.88 5.41 8.51
C PRO A 189 23.79 6.90 8.17
N THR A 190 23.19 7.68 9.06
CA THR A 190 23.17 9.14 8.95
C THR A 190 24.62 9.59 9.07
N ALA A 191 25.20 10.08 7.97
CA ALA A 191 26.60 10.48 7.85
C ALA A 191 27.01 11.65 8.78
N SER A 192 26.16 12.08 9.70
CA SER A 192 26.46 13.07 10.72
C SER A 192 27.21 12.42 11.88
N GLY A 193 28.54 12.35 11.77
CA GLY A 193 29.49 11.97 12.83
C GLY A 193 29.57 12.95 14.01
N HIS A 194 28.47 13.62 14.36
CA HIS A 194 28.36 14.42 15.57
C HIS A 194 27.18 13.94 16.41
N PRO A 195 27.44 13.36 17.59
CA PRO A 195 26.41 13.11 18.58
C PRO A 195 25.91 14.48 19.08
N THR A 196 24.96 15.08 18.37
CA THR A 196 24.26 16.24 18.89
C THR A 196 23.37 15.78 20.04
N PRO A 197 23.40 16.46 21.20
CA PRO A 197 22.58 16.10 22.34
C PRO A 197 21.12 16.11 21.91
N ARG A 198 20.43 14.98 22.15
CA ARG A 198 19.01 14.75 21.87
C ARG A 198 18.17 15.87 22.48
N ARG A 199 17.83 16.90 21.71
CA ARG A 199 16.69 17.76 22.02
C ARG A 199 15.42 17.01 21.63
N HIS A 200 14.64 16.64 22.65
CA HIS A 200 13.32 16.08 22.49
C HIS A 200 12.43 17.06 21.72
N GLY A 201 11.89 16.67 20.56
CA GLY A 201 10.79 17.40 19.92
C GLY A 201 10.77 17.41 18.39
N HIS A 202 11.89 17.22 17.69
CA HIS A 202 11.87 17.38 16.23
C HIS A 202 11.52 16.08 15.49
N ALA A 203 10.50 16.15 14.65
CA ALA A 203 10.10 15.13 13.70
C ALA A 203 11.33 14.58 12.96
N LEU A 204 11.55 13.27 13.05
CA LEU A 204 12.66 12.60 12.37
C LEU A 204 12.52 12.81 10.86
N PRO A 205 13.57 13.26 10.16
CA PRO A 205 13.53 13.38 8.71
C PRO A 205 13.22 12.02 8.10
N LEU A 206 12.42 12.03 7.01
CA LEU A 206 12.09 10.87 6.18
C LEU A 206 13.36 10.10 5.82
N ARG A 207 13.71 9.10 6.64
CA ARG A 207 14.92 8.31 6.47
C ARG A 207 14.66 7.32 5.34
N GLY A 208 15.38 7.49 4.24
CA GLY A 208 15.40 6.49 3.17
C GLY A 208 15.83 5.14 3.74
N MET A 209 15.21 4.06 3.27
CA MET A 209 15.64 2.71 3.60
C MET A 209 16.62 2.22 2.54
N ARG A 210 17.69 1.57 2.99
CA ARG A 210 18.67 0.93 2.11
C ARG A 210 18.43 -0.56 2.14
N ILE A 211 18.21 -1.14 0.97
CA ILE A 211 18.10 -2.59 0.80
C ILE A 211 19.46 -3.09 0.33
N SER A 212 19.99 -4.08 1.05
CA SER A 212 21.28 -4.71 0.80
C SER A 212 21.11 -6.22 0.67
N ILE A 213 22.09 -6.91 0.09
CA ILE A 213 22.08 -8.37 -0.05
C ILE A 213 22.94 -8.97 1.05
N ASP A 214 22.51 -10.10 1.59
CA ASP A 214 23.40 -10.97 2.37
C ASP A 214 24.37 -11.65 1.43
N ILE A 215 25.58 -11.11 1.32
CA ILE A 215 26.69 -11.89 0.79
C ILE A 215 27.29 -12.62 1.98
N PRO A 216 27.19 -13.96 2.10
CA PRO A 216 27.85 -14.69 3.15
C PRO A 216 29.35 -14.39 3.06
N THR A 217 29.86 -13.65 4.04
CA THR A 217 31.20 -13.02 3.96
C THR A 217 32.33 -14.03 4.19
N SER A 218 32.01 -15.30 4.38
CA SER A 218 32.97 -16.39 4.51
C SER A 218 32.37 -17.67 3.92
N VAL A 219 32.61 -17.90 2.63
CA VAL A 219 32.57 -19.26 2.09
C VAL A 219 33.81 -19.95 2.63
N SER A 220 33.64 -20.75 3.70
CA SER A 220 34.70 -21.64 4.17
C SER A 220 35.05 -22.57 3.01
N ILE A 221 36.28 -22.46 2.50
CA ILE A 221 36.78 -23.26 1.38
C ILE A 221 36.77 -24.73 1.83
N VAL A 222 35.74 -25.46 1.42
CA VAL A 222 35.72 -26.92 1.53
C VAL A 222 36.67 -27.48 0.45
N PRO A 223 37.51 -28.48 0.76
CA PRO A 223 38.52 -28.99 -0.16
C PRO A 223 37.94 -29.48 -1.50
N ALA A 224 38.72 -29.28 -2.56
CA ALA A 224 38.37 -29.23 -3.97
C ALA A 224 37.84 -30.52 -4.65
N GLU A 225 37.34 -31.52 -3.92
CA GLU A 225 36.92 -32.79 -4.53
C GLU A 225 35.43 -32.85 -4.91
N SER A 226 34.63 -31.81 -4.65
CA SER A 226 33.19 -31.75 -5.01
C SER A 226 32.84 -30.64 -6.04
N LEU A 227 33.78 -30.30 -6.93
CA LEU A 227 33.74 -29.12 -7.80
C LEU A 227 32.79 -29.17 -9.02
N LEU A 228 32.01 -30.25 -9.22
CA LEU A 228 31.12 -30.38 -10.38
C LEU A 228 29.68 -29.89 -10.15
N GLU A 229 29.30 -29.55 -8.91
CA GLU A 229 27.93 -29.04 -8.60
C GLU A 229 27.91 -27.57 -8.09
N ALA A 230 29.05 -26.88 -8.01
CA ALA A 230 29.13 -25.54 -7.41
C ALA A 230 28.87 -24.36 -8.38
N ASN A 231 28.54 -24.63 -9.65
CA ASN A 231 28.42 -23.61 -10.70
C ASN A 231 27.12 -22.76 -10.62
N ASP A 232 26.16 -23.10 -9.76
CA ASP A 232 24.91 -22.34 -9.59
C ASP A 232 25.02 -21.14 -8.62
N SER A 233 26.20 -20.93 -8.00
CA SER A 233 26.36 -19.94 -6.91
C SER A 233 26.76 -18.52 -7.35
N LEU A 234 26.88 -18.26 -8.65
CA LEU A 234 27.36 -16.98 -9.21
C LEU A 234 26.26 -16.07 -9.74
N ILE A 235 25.04 -16.14 -9.20
CA ILE A 235 24.09 -15.05 -9.41
C ILE A 235 24.67 -13.82 -8.72
N SER A 236 25.23 -12.93 -9.52
CA SER A 236 25.88 -11.73 -9.02
C SER A 236 24.91 -10.90 -8.17
N ALA A 237 25.39 -10.35 -7.07
CA ALA A 237 24.67 -9.38 -6.24
C ALA A 237 23.77 -8.40 -7.04
N PRO A 238 24.26 -7.70 -8.09
CA PRO A 238 23.41 -6.79 -8.87
C PRO A 238 22.22 -7.48 -9.54
N THR A 239 22.32 -8.76 -9.91
CA THR A 239 21.20 -9.53 -10.49
C THR A 239 20.09 -9.76 -9.47
N ILE A 240 20.44 -10.06 -8.20
CA ILE A 240 19.46 -10.24 -7.12
C ILE A 240 18.73 -8.93 -6.83
N LEU A 241 19.49 -7.82 -6.72
CA LEU A 241 18.90 -6.50 -6.51
C LEU A 241 18.00 -6.07 -7.67
N HIS A 242 18.45 -6.26 -8.92
CA HIS A 242 17.64 -5.95 -10.09
C HIS A 242 16.36 -6.80 -10.13
N ARG A 243 16.43 -8.06 -9.72
CA ARG A 243 15.25 -8.92 -9.59
C ARG A 243 14.30 -8.40 -8.52
N ALA A 244 14.80 -8.07 -7.33
CA ALA A 244 14.00 -7.50 -6.25
C ALA A 244 13.35 -6.17 -6.68
N ASP A 245 14.10 -5.29 -7.34
CA ASP A 245 13.60 -4.02 -7.86
C ASP A 245 12.46 -4.22 -8.85
N ARG A 246 12.65 -5.13 -9.82
CA ARG A 246 11.64 -5.46 -10.83
C ARG A 246 10.41 -6.12 -10.23
N ASP A 247 10.60 -7.12 -9.36
CA ASP A 247 9.53 -7.96 -8.84
C ASP A 247 8.71 -7.21 -7.76
N LEU A 248 9.34 -6.32 -7.00
CA LEU A 248 8.69 -5.48 -5.98
C LEU A 248 8.36 -4.06 -6.49
N GLY A 249 8.73 -3.71 -7.72
CA GLY A 249 8.49 -2.37 -8.30
C GLY A 249 9.11 -1.23 -7.49
N LEU A 250 10.30 -1.41 -6.89
CA LEU A 250 10.87 -0.44 -5.96
C LEU A 250 11.33 0.86 -6.64
N SER A 251 11.66 0.78 -7.93
CA SER A 251 12.06 1.88 -8.80
C SER A 251 10.88 2.69 -9.37
N ILE A 252 9.63 2.22 -9.18
CA ILE A 252 8.44 2.98 -9.55
C ILE A 252 8.30 4.12 -8.53
N ALA A 253 8.95 5.25 -8.84
CA ALA A 253 8.66 6.49 -8.16
C ALA A 253 7.17 6.78 -8.35
N TYR A 254 6.41 6.85 -7.26
CA TYR A 254 5.06 7.39 -7.30
C TYR A 254 5.19 8.88 -7.64
N GLU A 255 5.32 9.21 -8.93
CA GLU A 255 5.56 10.58 -9.42
C GLU A 255 4.52 11.56 -8.88
N LYS A 256 3.30 11.08 -8.58
CA LYS A 256 2.20 11.89 -8.03
C LYS A 256 1.94 11.66 -6.54
N GLY A 257 2.40 10.55 -5.97
CA GLY A 257 2.06 10.17 -4.60
C GLY A 257 2.84 10.97 -3.57
N LEU A 258 4.17 11.06 -3.72
CA LEU A 258 5.06 11.69 -2.74
C LEU A 258 4.89 13.21 -2.61
N GLN A 259 4.44 13.90 -3.66
CA GLN A 259 4.18 15.35 -3.59
C GLN A 259 2.90 15.66 -2.79
N LEU A 260 1.90 14.78 -2.80
CA LEU A 260 0.65 14.96 -2.05
C LEU A 260 0.86 14.98 -0.52
N TRP A 261 1.93 14.35 -0.03
CA TRP A 261 2.30 14.36 1.39
C TRP A 261 3.23 15.52 1.77
N LYS A 262 3.83 16.20 0.80
CA LYS A 262 4.73 17.35 1.02
C LYS A 262 4.04 18.68 0.83
N GLU A 263 3.02 18.75 -0.03
CA GLU A 263 2.43 20.01 -0.47
C GLU A 263 0.89 19.93 -0.47
N GLY A 264 0.29 19.86 0.71
CA GLY A 264 -1.12 20.25 0.83
C GLY A 264 -1.22 21.77 0.61
N PRO A 265 -2.00 22.28 -0.36
CA PRO A 265 -2.19 23.72 -0.50
C PRO A 265 -2.82 24.27 0.79
N PRO A 266 -2.39 25.45 1.28
CA PRO A 266 -3.01 26.05 2.46
C PRO A 266 -4.51 26.23 2.19
N PRO A 267 -5.41 25.77 3.08
CA PRO A 267 -6.82 25.95 2.87
C PRO A 267 -7.13 27.45 2.82
N ARG A 268 -7.68 27.91 1.70
CA ARG A 268 -8.25 29.25 1.60
C ARG A 268 -9.25 29.44 2.74
N ARG A 269 -9.04 30.49 3.56
CA ARG A 269 -9.99 30.94 4.58
C ARG A 269 -11.38 31.07 3.96
N ARG A 270 -12.28 30.11 4.24
CA ARG A 270 -13.71 30.32 4.03
C ARG A 270 -14.24 31.02 5.26
N PHE A 271 -14.74 32.22 5.07
CA PHE A 271 -15.53 32.93 6.06
C PHE A 271 -16.73 32.05 6.45
N TYR A 272 -16.87 31.81 7.75
CA TYR A 272 -18.00 31.10 8.33
C TYR A 272 -19.29 31.89 8.11
N SER A 273 -20.22 31.32 7.34
CA SER A 273 -21.63 31.69 7.38
C SER A 273 -22.30 30.89 8.49
N LYS A 274 -22.95 31.60 9.42
CA LYS A 274 -23.71 31.05 10.54
C LYS A 274 -25.05 30.52 10.03
N GLY A 275 -25.39 29.29 10.42
CA GLY A 275 -26.78 28.81 10.49
C GLY A 275 -27.26 27.92 9.34
N SER A 276 -27.64 26.69 9.65
CA SER A 276 -28.99 26.14 9.43
C SER A 276 -28.99 24.62 9.66
N LEU A 277 -30.14 24.11 10.09
CA LEU A 277 -30.44 22.76 10.56
C LEU A 277 -29.95 21.61 9.65
N ASP A 278 -29.58 20.53 10.32
CA ASP A 278 -29.11 19.24 9.83
C ASP A 278 -30.08 18.53 8.86
N PRO A 279 -29.66 18.23 7.61
CA PRO A 279 -30.27 17.22 6.73
C PRO A 279 -29.35 15.99 6.58
N SER A 280 -28.54 15.66 7.60
CA SER A 280 -27.44 14.70 7.50
C SER A 280 -27.89 13.23 7.40
N THR A 281 -29.12 12.89 7.77
CA THR A 281 -29.65 11.52 7.67
C THR A 281 -30.14 11.16 6.26
N LEU A 282 -30.63 12.14 5.49
CA LEU A 282 -31.10 11.93 4.10
C LEU A 282 -29.93 11.82 3.10
N ARG A 283 -28.80 12.47 3.39
CA ARG A 283 -27.65 12.52 2.49
C ARG A 283 -26.86 11.20 2.43
N SER A 284 -26.88 10.43 3.53
CA SER A 284 -26.26 9.10 3.60
C SER A 284 -26.97 8.10 2.69
N GLN A 285 -28.31 8.04 2.74
CA GLN A 285 -29.09 7.14 1.88
C GLN A 285 -28.99 7.54 0.39
N ALA A 286 -29.02 8.84 0.08
CA ALA A 286 -28.88 9.32 -1.30
C ALA A 286 -27.54 8.93 -1.94
N MET A 287 -26.43 8.98 -1.18
CA MET A 287 -25.12 8.56 -1.70
C MET A 287 -25.06 7.07 -2.00
N THR A 288 -25.63 6.21 -1.14
CA THR A 288 -25.67 4.76 -1.37
C THR A 288 -26.51 4.40 -2.60
N PHE A 289 -27.66 5.07 -2.80
CA PHE A 289 -28.47 4.89 -3.99
C PHE A 289 -27.76 5.37 -5.27
N CYS A 290 -27.08 6.51 -5.24
CA CYS A 290 -26.30 6.99 -6.38
C CYS A 290 -25.18 6.01 -6.75
N THR A 291 -24.46 5.46 -5.76
CA THR A 291 -23.41 4.47 -6.04
C THR A 291 -23.97 3.19 -6.68
N ALA A 292 -25.10 2.68 -6.18
CA ALA A 292 -25.74 1.50 -6.75
C ALA A 292 -26.18 1.74 -8.21
N ILE A 293 -26.82 2.88 -8.49
CA ILE A 293 -27.24 3.25 -9.84
C ILE A 293 -26.03 3.39 -10.78
N THR A 294 -24.94 4.01 -10.33
CA THR A 294 -23.72 4.11 -11.15
C THR A 294 -23.11 2.74 -11.46
N THR A 295 -23.08 1.81 -10.50
CA THR A 295 -22.56 0.45 -10.75
C THR A 295 -23.41 -0.33 -11.74
N VAL A 296 -24.74 -0.22 -11.64
CA VAL A 296 -25.67 -0.87 -12.58
C VAL A 296 -25.55 -0.25 -13.97
N ALA A 297 -25.45 1.08 -14.08
CA ALA A 297 -25.28 1.78 -15.34
C ALA A 297 -23.96 1.42 -16.03
N VAL A 298 -22.85 1.34 -15.27
CA VAL A 298 -21.55 0.92 -15.80
C VAL A 298 -21.61 -0.52 -16.32
N ALA A 299 -22.20 -1.45 -15.56
CA ALA A 299 -22.36 -2.85 -15.98
C ALA A 299 -23.28 -2.99 -17.22
N ALA A 300 -24.39 -2.25 -17.26
CA ALA A 300 -25.36 -2.27 -18.35
C ALA A 300 -24.78 -1.68 -19.65
N LEU A 301 -23.85 -0.73 -19.57
CA LEU A 301 -23.16 -0.16 -20.73
C LEU A 301 -21.95 -0.98 -21.15
N SER A 302 -21.22 -1.60 -20.21
CA SER A 302 -20.01 -2.38 -20.53
C SER A 302 -20.33 -3.72 -21.19
N LEU A 303 -21.41 -4.40 -20.77
CA LEU A 303 -21.82 -5.69 -21.34
C LEU A 303 -22.07 -5.65 -22.86
N PRO A 304 -22.94 -4.77 -23.42
CA PRO A 304 -23.18 -4.72 -24.85
C PRO A 304 -21.94 -4.27 -25.63
N LEU A 305 -21.09 -3.42 -25.05
CA LEU A 305 -19.84 -2.99 -25.68
C LEU A 305 -18.85 -4.15 -25.81
N THR A 306 -18.68 -4.95 -24.75
CA THR A 306 -17.86 -6.18 -24.79
C THR A 306 -18.41 -7.21 -25.79
N PHE A 307 -19.74 -7.39 -25.83
CA PHE A 307 -20.40 -8.29 -26.77
C PHE A 307 -20.23 -7.82 -28.22
N ALA A 308 -20.38 -6.52 -28.48
CA ALA A 308 -20.16 -5.92 -29.79
C ALA A 308 -18.70 -6.08 -30.26
N THR A 309 -17.71 -5.86 -29.37
CA THR A 309 -16.30 -6.10 -29.71
C THR A 309 -16.01 -7.57 -30.00
N LEU A 310 -16.62 -8.50 -29.26
CA LEU A 310 -16.45 -9.95 -29.49
C LEU A 310 -17.11 -10.38 -30.82
N ALA A 311 -18.29 -9.86 -31.13
CA ALA A 311 -18.94 -10.11 -32.41
C ALA A 311 -18.12 -9.56 -33.59
N LEU A 312 -17.56 -8.35 -33.45
CA LEU A 312 -16.67 -7.74 -34.44
C LEU A 312 -15.39 -8.55 -34.63
N THR A 313 -14.73 -9.01 -33.56
CA THR A 313 -13.51 -9.81 -33.69
C THR A 313 -13.79 -11.16 -34.35
N VAL A 314 -14.89 -11.82 -34.02
CA VAL A 314 -15.33 -13.05 -34.70
C VAL A 314 -15.63 -12.77 -36.17
N LEU A 315 -16.39 -11.72 -36.50
CA LEU A 315 -16.69 -11.34 -37.89
C LEU A 315 -15.42 -11.00 -38.67
N CYS A 316 -14.49 -10.23 -38.12
CA CYS A 316 -13.21 -9.91 -38.75
C CYS A 316 -12.35 -11.17 -38.96
N PHE A 317 -12.35 -12.10 -38.01
CA PHE A 317 -11.59 -13.34 -38.11
C PHE A 317 -12.16 -14.28 -39.19
N TYR A 318 -13.49 -14.39 -39.28
CA TYR A 318 -14.15 -15.23 -40.27
C TYR A 318 -14.30 -14.58 -41.66
N SER A 319 -14.34 -13.24 -41.73
CA SER A 319 -14.37 -12.50 -43.01
C SER A 319 -13.01 -12.41 -43.71
N GLN A 320 -11.91 -12.85 -43.08
CA GLN A 320 -10.65 -13.15 -43.78
C GLN A 320 -10.73 -14.43 -44.66
N SER A 321 -11.91 -14.73 -45.19
CA SER A 321 -12.12 -15.80 -46.15
C SER A 321 -11.63 -15.38 -47.55
N ARG A 322 -10.42 -15.85 -47.88
CA ARG A 322 -9.96 -16.25 -49.23
C ARG A 322 -9.71 -15.19 -50.33
N ALA A 323 -10.11 -13.93 -50.19
CA ALA A 323 -9.96 -12.96 -51.28
C ALA A 323 -8.53 -12.38 -51.50
N LEU A 324 -7.57 -12.62 -50.60
CA LEU A 324 -6.19 -12.09 -50.68
C LEU A 324 -5.12 -13.19 -50.86
N ARG A 325 -5.46 -14.30 -51.52
CA ARG A 325 -4.50 -15.35 -51.93
C ARG A 325 -4.15 -15.34 -53.43
N ILE A 326 -4.42 -14.24 -54.12
CA ILE A 326 -3.98 -14.04 -55.51
C ILE A 326 -3.22 -12.72 -55.58
N LEU A 327 -1.92 -12.78 -55.31
CA LEU A 327 -0.88 -12.00 -55.98
C LEU A 327 0.48 -12.61 -55.64
#